data_AF-A0A947KT16-F1
#
_entry.id   AF-A0A947KT16-F1
#
_cell.length_a   1.000
_cell.length_b   1.000
_cell.length_c   1.000
_cell.angle_alpha   90.00
_cell.angle_beta   90.00
_cell.angle_gamma   90.00
#
_symmetry.space_group_name_H-M   'P 1'
#
loop_
_entity.id
_entity.type
_entity.pdbx_description
1 polymer ?
#
loop_
_entity_poly.entity_id
_entity_poly.type
_entity_poly.pdbx_seq_one_letter_code
_entity_poly.pdbx_strand_id
1 'polypeptide(L)'
;MIPIPFITEWKASVPWKYESMVEQDLIISRALVNLFAHPALSAQLAFRGGTALHKIRLSPPARYSEDIDLVQMVPGPIGPIFDAVREVLMPFLGKPQRKQGPGVVNLIFRMQSESPPVTPLRLKVEINSREHFSVLGLEKCPFSVKSRWFNGRCEIPIFRLEELLGTKLRALYQRRKGRDLFDLWLGLTQGQAEPMRIIQCFHRYMSVSGLRVTAREYLLNMESKVLRPEFLQDTDDLLRDGIAYSHREAYELLKQDVLSHLDDVG
;
A
#
# COMPACT_ATOMS: atom_id res chain seq x y z
N MET A 1 24.14 4.82 -5.96
CA MET A 1 22.79 4.84 -5.38
C MET A 1 22.94 5.33 -3.94
N ILE A 2 22.15 4.90 -2.94
CA ILE A 2 22.32 5.40 -1.56
C ILE A 2 23.60 4.79 -0.96
N PRO A 3 24.59 5.59 -0.51
CA PRO A 3 25.78 5.01 0.13
C PRO A 3 25.44 4.09 1.32
N ILE A 4 26.12 2.94 1.40
CA ILE A 4 25.89 1.89 2.43
C ILE A 4 25.78 2.44 3.86
N PRO A 5 26.64 3.37 4.33
CA PRO A 5 26.53 3.91 5.68
C PRO A 5 25.17 4.55 6.01
N PHE A 6 24.47 5.09 5.01
CA PHE A 6 23.14 5.68 5.19
C PHE A 6 22.03 4.63 5.15
N ILE A 7 22.23 3.53 4.42
CA ILE A 7 21.32 2.37 4.45
C ILE A 7 21.39 1.71 5.83
N THR A 8 22.61 1.48 6.35
CA THR A 8 22.81 0.91 7.69
C THR A 8 22.19 1.77 8.79
N GLU A 9 22.30 3.09 8.69
CA GLU A 9 21.62 4.02 9.59
C GLU A 9 20.09 3.87 9.51
N TRP A 10 19.53 3.78 8.30
CA TRP A 10 18.08 3.64 8.11
C TRP A 10 17.53 2.31 8.60
N LYS A 11 18.33 1.23 8.56
CA LYS A 11 17.95 -0.10 9.07
C LYS A 11 17.50 -0.08 10.53
N ALA A 12 18.04 0.85 11.34
CA ALA A 12 17.60 1.02 12.73
C ALA A 12 16.13 1.46 12.85
N SER A 13 15.60 2.18 11.85
CA SER A 13 14.20 2.62 11.80
C SER A 13 13.28 1.54 11.23
N VAL A 14 13.76 0.83 10.21
CA VAL A 14 13.02 -0.21 9.49
C VAL A 14 13.91 -1.45 9.31
N PRO A 15 13.95 -2.37 10.28
CA PRO A 15 14.84 -3.53 10.24
C PRO A 15 14.29 -4.60 9.30
N TRP A 16 14.21 -4.29 7.99
CA TRP A 16 13.80 -5.22 6.96
C TRP A 16 14.86 -6.32 6.78
N LYS A 17 14.37 -7.51 6.41
CA LYS A 17 15.17 -8.75 6.29
C LYS A 17 16.38 -8.60 5.36
N TYR A 18 16.20 -7.89 4.24
CA TYR A 18 17.23 -7.68 3.24
C TYR A 18 17.66 -6.21 3.17
N GLU A 19 18.97 -5.96 2.99
CA GLU A 19 19.52 -4.60 2.85
C GLU A 19 18.89 -3.84 1.66
N SER A 20 18.58 -4.54 0.57
CA SER A 20 17.89 -3.97 -0.59
C SER A 20 16.47 -3.47 -0.25
N MET A 21 15.76 -4.11 0.70
CA MET A 21 14.48 -3.64 1.20
C MET A 21 14.64 -2.39 2.07
N VAL A 22 15.70 -2.30 2.86
CA VAL A 22 16.03 -1.08 3.64
C VAL A 22 16.32 0.09 2.71
N GLU A 23 17.14 -0.14 1.67
CA GLU A 23 17.45 0.87 0.66
C GLU A 23 16.18 1.34 -0.08
N GLN A 24 15.38 0.38 -0.56
CA GLN A 24 14.12 0.66 -1.25
C GLN A 24 13.13 1.38 -0.35
N ASP A 25 13.06 1.05 0.94
CA ASP A 25 12.22 1.75 1.91
C ASP A 25 12.64 3.22 2.07
N LEU A 26 13.95 3.52 2.13
CA LEU A 26 14.44 4.89 2.20
C LEU A 26 14.15 5.66 0.90
N ILE A 27 14.28 5.01 -0.25
CA ILE A 27 13.91 5.56 -1.57
C ILE A 27 12.43 5.93 -1.59
N ILE A 28 11.55 5.01 -1.18
CA ILE A 28 10.09 5.25 -1.10
C ILE A 28 9.79 6.39 -0.15
N SER A 29 10.45 6.42 1.01
CA SER A 29 10.22 7.44 2.03
C SER A 29 10.60 8.84 1.51
N ARG A 30 11.74 8.97 0.82
CA ARG A 30 12.11 10.22 0.13
C ARG A 30 11.13 10.56 -1.00
N ALA A 31 10.72 9.58 -1.80
CA ALA A 31 9.78 9.80 -2.89
C ALA A 31 8.43 10.33 -2.37
N LEU A 32 7.91 9.79 -1.26
CA LEU A 32 6.69 10.27 -0.63
C LEU A 32 6.83 11.73 -0.19
N VAL A 33 7.94 12.11 0.45
CA VAL A 33 8.18 13.51 0.82
C VAL A 33 8.24 14.41 -0.42
N ASN A 34 8.99 14.03 -1.46
CA ASN A 34 9.08 14.81 -2.70
C ASN A 34 7.71 14.99 -3.39
N LEU A 35 6.90 13.92 -3.43
CA LEU A 35 5.56 13.95 -4.02
C LEU A 35 4.64 14.90 -3.25
N PHE A 36 4.58 14.77 -1.93
CA PHE A 36 3.59 15.48 -1.11
C PHE A 36 4.07 16.84 -0.58
N ALA A 37 5.36 17.16 -0.70
CA ALA A 37 5.85 18.53 -0.53
C ALA A 37 5.53 19.42 -1.74
N HIS A 38 5.23 18.83 -2.91
CA HIS A 38 4.84 19.58 -4.11
C HIS A 38 3.36 20.02 -4.05
N PRO A 39 3.05 21.33 -4.02
CA PRO A 39 1.69 21.81 -3.76
C PRO A 39 0.66 21.25 -4.74
N ALA A 40 0.96 21.22 -6.04
CA ALA A 40 0.02 20.73 -7.05
C ALA A 40 -0.29 19.23 -6.93
N LEU A 41 0.67 18.44 -6.43
CA LEU A 41 0.49 17.00 -6.24
C LEU A 41 -0.25 16.73 -4.93
N SER A 42 0.14 17.39 -3.83
CA SER A 42 -0.55 17.28 -2.54
C SER A 42 -2.02 17.70 -2.59
N ALA A 43 -2.37 18.63 -3.48
CA ALA A 43 -3.75 19.06 -3.69
C ALA A 43 -4.57 18.10 -4.58
N GLN A 44 -3.94 17.19 -5.32
CA GLN A 44 -4.61 16.35 -6.31
C GLN A 44 -4.48 14.85 -6.06
N LEU A 45 -3.53 14.40 -5.25
CA LEU A 45 -3.27 12.99 -4.99
C LEU A 45 -3.53 12.62 -3.53
N ALA A 46 -4.13 11.46 -3.33
CA ALA A 46 -4.22 10.80 -2.03
C ALA A 46 -3.46 9.47 -2.04
N PHE A 47 -2.78 9.16 -0.95
CA PHE A 47 -1.99 7.94 -0.76
C PHE A 47 -2.87 6.76 -0.31
N ARG A 48 -2.64 5.58 -0.88
CA ARG A 48 -3.35 4.34 -0.54
C ARG A 48 -2.46 3.10 -0.67
N GLY A 49 -3.08 1.93 -0.53
CA GLY A 49 -2.43 0.64 -0.77
C GLY A 49 -1.65 0.13 0.43
N GLY A 50 -0.86 -0.94 0.21
CA GLY A 50 -0.12 -1.62 1.28
C GLY A 50 0.95 -0.74 1.91
N THR A 51 1.59 0.12 1.12
CA THR A 51 2.64 1.02 1.61
C THR A 51 2.04 2.13 2.48
N ALA A 52 0.86 2.66 2.15
CA ALA A 52 0.15 3.61 3.00
C ALA A 52 -0.27 2.98 4.35
N LEU A 53 -0.72 1.72 4.32
CA LEU A 53 -1.03 0.97 5.54
C LEU A 53 0.18 0.90 6.47
N HIS A 54 1.32 0.36 6.02
CA HIS A 54 2.45 0.13 6.91
C HIS A 54 3.30 1.37 7.20
N LYS A 55 3.33 2.39 6.33
CA LYS A 55 4.10 3.61 6.61
C LYS A 55 3.38 4.64 7.47
N ILE A 56 2.04 4.63 7.48
CA ILE A 56 1.26 5.71 8.11
C ILE A 56 0.20 5.17 9.07
N ARG A 57 -0.61 4.17 8.68
CA ARG A 57 -1.78 3.75 9.49
C ARG A 57 -1.47 2.67 10.52
N LEU A 58 -0.51 1.79 10.24
CA LEU A 58 -0.15 0.65 11.08
C LEU A 58 1.34 0.77 11.44
N SER A 59 1.59 1.39 12.59
CA SER A 59 2.92 1.61 13.14
C SER A 59 3.10 0.81 14.44
N PRO A 60 4.24 0.12 14.64
CA PRO A 60 5.36 0.00 13.72
C PRO A 60 5.02 -0.80 12.45
N PRO A 61 5.75 -0.59 11.33
CA PRO A 61 5.48 -1.31 10.09
C PRO A 61 5.73 -2.82 10.29
N ALA A 62 4.72 -3.64 10.00
CA ALA A 62 4.77 -5.08 10.25
C ALA A 62 5.18 -5.93 9.03
N ARG A 63 5.06 -5.40 7.80
CA ARG A 63 5.63 -6.02 6.61
C ARG A 63 6.11 -4.99 5.61
N TYR A 64 7.04 -5.42 4.78
CA TYR A 64 7.59 -4.67 3.66
C TYR A 64 6.55 -4.49 2.53
N SER A 65 6.60 -3.34 1.88
CA SER A 65 5.76 -2.96 0.73
C SER A 65 6.51 -1.93 -0.11
N GLU A 66 6.53 -2.13 -1.43
CA GLU A 66 7.48 -1.42 -2.32
C GLU A 66 6.85 -0.47 -3.35
N ASP A 67 5.54 -0.55 -3.53
CA ASP A 67 4.80 0.26 -4.51
C ASP A 67 4.25 1.54 -3.85
N ILE A 68 4.13 2.63 -4.61
CA ILE A 68 3.38 3.84 -4.20
C ILE A 68 2.08 3.87 -4.99
N ASP A 69 0.97 3.54 -4.33
CA ASP A 69 -0.37 3.58 -4.93
C ASP A 69 -1.08 4.89 -4.55
N LEU A 70 -1.53 5.64 -5.55
CA LEU A 70 -2.14 6.96 -5.42
C LEU A 70 -3.52 6.98 -6.09
N VAL A 71 -4.37 7.90 -5.64
CA VAL A 71 -5.66 8.22 -6.27
C VAL A 71 -5.66 9.68 -6.65
N GLN A 72 -6.04 9.97 -7.89
CA GLN A 72 -6.40 11.32 -8.28
C GLN A 72 -7.70 11.71 -7.58
N MET A 73 -7.66 12.67 -6.67
CA MET A 73 -8.80 13.05 -5.83
C MET A 73 -9.88 13.79 -6.61
N VAL A 74 -9.47 14.66 -7.55
CA VAL A 74 -10.38 15.50 -8.35
C VAL A 74 -10.36 15.02 -9.81
N PRO A 75 -11.51 14.73 -10.42
CA PRO A 75 -11.58 14.36 -11.84
C PRO A 75 -10.90 15.40 -12.73
N GLY A 76 -10.06 14.96 -13.66
CA GLY A 76 -9.33 15.85 -14.54
C GLY A 76 -8.27 15.12 -15.36
N PRO A 77 -7.55 15.83 -16.24
CA PRO A 77 -6.50 15.22 -17.05
C PRO A 77 -5.35 14.72 -16.17
N ILE A 78 -4.92 13.49 -16.39
CA ILE A 78 -3.79 12.88 -15.66
C ILE A 78 -2.43 13.44 -16.10
N GLY A 79 -2.36 14.10 -17.27
CA GLY A 79 -1.11 14.61 -17.87
C GLY A 79 -0.33 15.57 -16.95
N PRO A 80 -0.93 16.67 -16.47
CA PRO A 80 -0.25 17.61 -15.57
C PRO A 80 0.25 16.97 -14.27
N ILE A 81 -0.55 16.08 -13.66
CA ILE A 81 -0.15 15.32 -12.47
C ILE A 81 1.09 14.47 -12.80
N PHE A 82 1.06 13.78 -13.94
CA PHE A 82 2.16 12.93 -14.38
C PHE A 82 3.45 13.70 -14.63
N ASP A 83 3.37 14.88 -15.25
CA ASP A 83 4.54 15.73 -15.48
C ASP A 83 5.13 16.26 -14.17
N ALA A 84 4.29 16.64 -13.21
CA ALA A 84 4.74 17.04 -11.88
C ALA A 84 5.37 15.87 -11.09
N VAL A 85 4.84 14.64 -11.19
CA VAL A 85 5.49 13.47 -10.57
C VAL A 85 6.88 13.23 -11.17
N ARG A 86 7.03 13.40 -12.49
CA ARG A 86 8.33 13.29 -13.15
C ARG A 86 9.30 14.37 -12.71
N GLU A 87 8.84 15.61 -12.63
CA GLU A 87 9.63 16.75 -12.15
C GLU A 87 10.26 16.46 -10.78
N VAL A 88 9.50 15.93 -9.83
CA VAL A 88 9.98 15.74 -8.44
C VAL A 88 10.75 14.44 -8.21
N LEU A 89 10.57 13.41 -9.05
CA LEU A 89 11.20 12.10 -8.87
C LEU A 89 12.39 11.84 -9.82
N MET A 90 12.34 12.35 -11.06
CA MET A 90 13.43 12.15 -12.02
C MET A 90 14.81 12.65 -11.56
N PRO A 91 14.94 13.76 -10.80
CA PRO A 91 16.25 14.27 -10.38
C PRO A 91 17.10 13.26 -9.60
N PHE A 92 16.50 12.29 -8.91
CA PHE A 92 17.25 11.28 -8.15
C PHE A 92 16.97 9.83 -8.57
N LEU A 93 15.85 9.56 -9.26
CA LEU A 93 15.52 8.21 -9.75
C LEU A 93 15.78 7.99 -11.24
N GLY A 94 16.16 9.05 -11.96
CA GLY A 94 16.32 9.01 -13.41
C GLY A 94 14.99 8.89 -14.16
N LYS A 95 15.07 8.55 -15.46
CA LYS A 95 13.90 8.52 -16.35
C LYS A 95 13.05 7.26 -16.11
N PRO A 96 11.74 7.40 -15.81
CA PRO A 96 10.85 6.26 -15.63
C PRO A 96 10.38 5.69 -16.96
N GLN A 97 9.98 4.41 -16.93
CA GLN A 97 9.10 3.85 -17.96
C GLN A 97 7.64 4.22 -17.63
N ARG A 98 6.92 4.76 -18.62
CA ARG A 98 5.48 5.01 -18.53
C ARG A 98 4.71 3.79 -19.04
N LYS A 99 3.69 3.37 -18.29
CA LYS A 99 2.67 2.43 -18.77
C LYS A 99 1.28 3.01 -18.46
N GLN A 100 0.40 3.03 -19.45
CA GLN A 100 -0.98 3.50 -19.28
C GLN A 100 -1.94 2.36 -19.55
N GLY A 101 -2.82 2.09 -18.60
CA GLY A 101 -3.93 1.16 -18.73
C GLY A 101 -5.28 1.87 -18.60
N PRO A 102 -6.40 1.12 -18.65
CA PRO A 102 -7.73 1.68 -18.46
C PRO A 102 -7.90 2.27 -17.05
N GLY A 103 -7.76 3.60 -16.94
CA GLY A 103 -7.98 4.32 -15.68
C GLY A 103 -6.85 4.25 -14.66
N VAL A 104 -5.70 3.71 -15.04
CA VAL A 104 -4.51 3.63 -14.19
C VAL A 104 -3.29 4.03 -15.00
N VAL A 105 -2.44 4.87 -14.41
CA VAL A 105 -1.16 5.27 -14.99
C VAL A 105 -0.03 4.84 -14.07
N ASN A 106 1.00 4.24 -14.65
CA ASN A 106 2.15 3.70 -13.95
C ASN A 106 3.43 4.39 -14.40
N LEU A 107 4.24 4.80 -13.43
CA LEU A 107 5.63 5.23 -13.58
C LEU A 107 6.53 4.21 -12.90
N ILE A 108 7.41 3.59 -13.69
CA ILE A 108 8.32 2.55 -13.19
C ILE A 108 9.76 3.05 -13.28
N PHE A 109 10.35 3.34 -12.13
CA PHE A 109 11.77 3.66 -11.99
C PHE A 109 12.54 2.38 -11.67
N ARG A 110 13.70 2.21 -12.31
CA ARG A 110 14.59 1.07 -12.07
C ARG A 110 15.97 1.57 -11.70
N MET A 111 16.56 0.92 -10.71
CA MET A 111 17.91 1.22 -10.22
C MET A 111 18.54 -0.08 -9.72
N GLN A 112 19.80 -0.02 -9.31
CA GLN A 112 20.52 -1.15 -8.71
C GLN A 112 20.70 -0.87 -7.22
N SER A 113 20.61 -1.89 -6.37
CA SER A 113 20.95 -1.74 -4.96
C SER A 113 22.44 -1.44 -4.79
N GLU A 114 22.79 -0.70 -3.75
CA GLU A 114 24.17 -0.40 -3.42
C GLU A 114 24.83 -1.58 -2.68
N SER A 115 24.10 -2.24 -1.78
CA SER A 115 24.61 -3.34 -0.96
C SER A 115 24.79 -4.64 -1.80
N PRO A 116 25.93 -5.34 -1.70
CA PRO A 116 26.11 -6.67 -2.27
C PRO A 116 25.25 -7.76 -1.59
N PRO A 117 24.76 -8.77 -2.33
CA PRO A 117 24.79 -8.85 -3.78
C PRO A 117 23.93 -7.76 -4.41
N VAL A 118 24.44 -7.12 -5.46
CA VAL A 118 23.71 -6.06 -6.18
C VAL A 118 22.46 -6.66 -6.81
N THR A 119 21.29 -6.11 -6.46
CA THR A 119 19.99 -6.57 -6.93
C THR A 119 19.23 -5.44 -7.64
N PRO A 120 18.43 -5.74 -8.68
CA PRO A 120 17.59 -4.73 -9.30
C PRO A 120 16.52 -4.23 -8.34
N LEU A 121 16.46 -2.91 -8.16
CA LEU A 121 15.41 -2.21 -7.42
C LEU A 121 14.39 -1.61 -8.40
N ARG A 122 13.12 -1.63 -7.99
CA ARG A 122 12.02 -1.12 -8.80
C ARG A 122 11.04 -0.33 -7.94
N LEU A 123 10.93 0.97 -8.19
CA LEU A 123 9.85 1.80 -7.65
C LEU A 123 8.74 1.96 -8.68
N LYS A 124 7.54 1.44 -8.38
CA LYS A 124 6.33 1.72 -9.15
C LYS A 124 5.52 2.81 -8.43
N VAL A 125 5.24 3.90 -9.13
CA VAL A 125 4.21 4.87 -8.73
C VAL A 125 2.99 4.63 -9.61
N GLU A 126 1.92 4.14 -9.01
CA GLU A 126 0.65 3.82 -9.65
C GLU A 126 -0.39 4.88 -9.28
N ILE A 127 -1.05 5.49 -10.25
CA ILE A 127 -2.08 6.51 -10.03
C ILE A 127 -3.39 6.02 -10.63
N ASN A 128 -4.39 5.79 -9.78
CA ASN A 128 -5.76 5.55 -10.19
C ASN A 128 -6.41 6.89 -10.59
N SER A 129 -6.90 6.96 -11.83
CA SER A 129 -7.50 8.15 -12.43
C SER A 129 -8.99 7.95 -12.74
N ARG A 130 -9.69 7.07 -12.01
CA ARG A 130 -11.13 6.80 -12.18
C ARG A 130 -11.89 6.81 -10.87
N GLU A 131 -11.33 6.25 -9.81
CA GLU A 131 -11.94 6.17 -8.47
C GLU A 131 -11.78 7.49 -7.71
N HIS A 132 -12.31 8.60 -8.25
CA HIS A 132 -12.22 9.96 -7.67
C HIS A 132 -13.14 10.16 -6.46
N PHE A 133 -13.13 9.25 -5.49
CA PHE A 133 -13.98 9.32 -4.31
C PHE A 133 -13.28 8.76 -3.07
N SER A 134 -13.84 9.12 -1.91
CA SER A 134 -13.56 8.46 -0.63
C SER A 134 -14.90 8.17 0.07
N VAL A 135 -14.95 7.09 0.84
CA VAL A 135 -16.14 6.67 1.59
C VAL A 135 -16.16 7.33 2.96
N LEU A 136 -15.02 7.36 3.64
CA LEU A 136 -14.89 7.84 5.01
C LEU A 136 -14.18 9.20 5.10
N GLY A 137 -13.87 9.79 3.95
CA GLY A 137 -13.08 11.02 3.85
C GLY A 137 -11.57 10.76 3.85
N LEU A 138 -10.83 11.85 3.61
CA LEU A 138 -9.37 11.85 3.63
C LEU A 138 -8.87 12.61 4.85
N GLU A 139 -7.74 12.17 5.38
CA GLU A 139 -7.01 12.85 6.46
C GLU A 139 -5.65 13.29 5.95
N LYS A 140 -5.13 14.39 6.49
CA LYS A 140 -3.74 14.80 6.25
C LYS A 140 -2.90 14.30 7.41
N CYS A 141 -1.99 13.37 7.15
CA CYS A 141 -1.09 12.83 8.16
C CYS A 141 0.30 13.43 8.00
N PRO A 142 0.94 13.91 9.08
CA PRO A 142 2.32 14.35 9.02
C PRO A 142 3.24 13.16 8.72
N PHE A 143 4.18 13.35 7.80
CA PHE A 143 5.17 12.35 7.43
C PHE A 143 6.54 13.01 7.34
N SER A 144 7.55 12.40 7.97
CA SER A 144 8.91 12.94 8.00
C SER A 144 9.96 11.85 7.86
N VAL A 145 11.02 12.18 7.15
CA VAL A 145 12.22 11.36 7.01
C VAL A 145 13.39 12.13 7.61
N LYS A 146 14.16 11.47 8.47
CA LYS A 146 15.38 12.01 9.06
C LYS A 146 16.48 10.97 8.90
N SER A 147 17.36 11.18 7.94
CA SER A 147 18.61 10.44 7.79
C SER A 147 19.70 11.36 7.25
N ARG A 148 20.96 10.94 7.32
CA ARG A 148 22.07 11.67 6.69
C ARG A 148 21.95 11.79 5.17
N TRP A 149 21.24 10.86 4.50
CA TRP A 149 21.04 10.91 3.06
C TRP A 149 19.91 11.85 2.64
N PHE A 150 18.85 11.94 3.45
CA PHE A 150 17.70 12.78 3.16
C PHE A 150 16.98 13.23 4.43
N ASN A 151 16.64 14.52 4.49
CA ASN A 151 15.82 15.09 5.55
C ASN A 151 14.69 15.90 4.92
N GLY A 152 13.46 15.60 5.31
CA GLY A 152 12.29 16.30 4.80
C GLY A 152 11.01 15.92 5.53
N ARG A 153 9.99 16.76 5.36
CA ARG A 153 8.67 16.58 5.96
C ARG A 153 7.58 17.05 5.00
N CYS A 154 6.40 16.46 5.12
CA CYS A 154 5.21 16.82 4.35
C CYS A 154 3.95 16.42 5.12
N GLU A 155 2.80 16.84 4.63
CA GLU A 155 1.51 16.28 5.01
C GLU A 155 0.98 15.45 3.85
N ILE A 156 0.58 14.21 4.13
CA ILE A 156 0.11 13.27 3.12
C ILE A 156 -1.40 13.12 3.25
N PRO A 157 -2.20 13.52 2.24
CA PRO A 157 -3.59 13.13 2.14
C PRO A 157 -3.68 11.60 2.02
N ILE A 158 -4.38 10.95 2.93
CA ILE A 158 -4.47 9.49 3.02
C ILE A 158 -5.89 9.07 3.43
N PHE A 159 -6.34 7.93 2.89
CA PHE A 159 -7.60 7.31 3.29
C PHE A 159 -7.58 6.82 4.74
N ARG A 160 -8.75 6.75 5.36
CA ARG A 160 -8.91 6.15 6.70
C ARG A 160 -8.57 4.66 6.69
N LEU A 161 -8.19 4.14 7.86
CA LEU A 161 -7.73 2.75 8.01
C LEU A 161 -8.76 1.76 7.46
N GLU A 162 -10.03 1.89 7.85
CA GLU A 162 -11.09 0.97 7.45
C GLU A 162 -11.36 1.02 5.95
N GLU A 163 -11.15 2.18 5.31
CA GLU A 163 -11.30 2.32 3.87
C GLU A 163 -10.14 1.66 3.11
N LEU A 164 -8.90 1.83 3.60
CA LEU A 164 -7.75 1.08 3.07
C LEU A 164 -7.98 -0.43 3.19
N LEU A 165 -8.45 -0.90 4.35
CA LEU A 165 -8.79 -2.30 4.59
C LEU A 165 -9.98 -2.79 3.75
N GLY A 166 -10.99 -1.96 3.50
CA GLY A 166 -12.09 -2.29 2.59
C GLY A 166 -11.59 -2.56 1.17
N THR A 167 -10.60 -1.79 0.70
CA THR A 167 -9.95 -2.07 -0.59
C THR A 167 -9.04 -3.30 -0.54
N LYS A 168 -8.50 -3.66 0.64
CA LYS A 168 -7.80 -4.93 0.86
C LYS A 168 -8.74 -6.12 0.85
N LEU A 169 -9.94 -6.00 1.39
CA LEU A 169 -10.99 -7.01 1.28
C LEU A 169 -11.37 -7.22 -0.19
N ARG A 170 -11.52 -6.13 -0.97
CA ARG A 170 -11.73 -6.24 -2.43
C ARG A 170 -10.58 -6.94 -3.13
N ALA A 171 -9.33 -6.54 -2.84
CA ALA A 171 -8.16 -7.15 -3.43
C ALA A 171 -8.06 -8.63 -3.06
N LEU A 172 -8.26 -8.97 -1.78
CA LEU A 172 -8.24 -10.34 -1.28
C LEU A 172 -9.28 -11.19 -1.99
N TYR A 173 -10.47 -10.69 -2.31
CA TYR A 173 -11.45 -11.42 -3.12
C TYR A 173 -10.98 -11.64 -4.57
N GLN A 174 -10.49 -10.58 -5.21
CA GLN A 174 -10.17 -10.57 -6.64
C GLN A 174 -8.86 -11.29 -6.99
N ARG A 175 -7.89 -11.34 -6.08
CA ARG A 175 -6.58 -11.93 -6.32
C ARG A 175 -6.21 -12.99 -5.28
N ARG A 176 -5.17 -13.76 -5.58
CA ARG A 176 -4.66 -14.83 -4.70
C ARG A 176 -3.36 -14.38 -4.04
N LYS A 177 -3.45 -13.49 -3.05
CA LYS A 177 -2.29 -12.93 -2.36
C LYS A 177 -2.48 -12.93 -0.85
N GLY A 178 -1.72 -13.78 -0.15
CA GLY A 178 -1.81 -13.97 1.30
C GLY A 178 -1.56 -12.69 2.09
N ARG A 179 -0.75 -11.76 1.55
CA ARG A 179 -0.50 -10.48 2.21
C ARG A 179 -1.74 -9.60 2.40
N ASP A 180 -2.81 -9.76 1.62
CA ASP A 180 -4.05 -9.01 1.88
C ASP A 180 -4.81 -9.57 3.08
N LEU A 181 -4.77 -10.89 3.30
CA LEU A 181 -5.30 -11.50 4.51
C LEU A 181 -4.49 -11.04 5.73
N PHE A 182 -3.17 -10.98 5.61
CA PHE A 182 -2.29 -10.42 6.64
C PHE A 182 -2.66 -8.97 6.97
N ASP A 183 -2.83 -8.12 5.96
CA ASP A 183 -3.17 -6.70 6.16
C ASP A 183 -4.51 -6.53 6.90
N LEU A 184 -5.52 -7.35 6.55
CA LEU A 184 -6.82 -7.37 7.23
C LEU A 184 -6.69 -7.83 8.68
N TRP A 185 -5.99 -8.94 8.92
CA TRP A 185 -5.74 -9.44 10.27
C TRP A 185 -5.02 -8.41 11.14
N LEU A 186 -3.96 -7.78 10.62
CA LEU A 186 -3.21 -6.75 11.33
C LEU A 186 -4.07 -5.52 11.62
N GLY A 187 -4.88 -5.10 10.65
CA GLY A 187 -5.81 -3.99 10.79
C GLY A 187 -6.89 -4.23 11.85
N LEU A 188 -7.44 -5.44 11.93
CA LEU A 188 -8.43 -5.82 12.93
C LEU A 188 -7.82 -5.95 14.33
N THR A 189 -6.66 -6.59 14.44
CA THR A 189 -6.04 -6.91 15.74
C THR A 189 -5.29 -5.74 16.36
N GLN A 190 -4.31 -5.19 15.63
CA GLN A 190 -3.47 -4.10 16.13
C GLN A 190 -4.01 -2.73 15.73
N GLY A 191 -4.58 -2.63 14.53
CA GLY A 191 -5.17 -1.40 14.02
C GLY A 191 -6.52 -1.04 14.64
N GLN A 192 -7.15 -1.99 15.35
CA GLN A 192 -8.47 -1.83 15.97
C GLN A 192 -9.55 -1.32 14.98
N ALA A 193 -9.42 -1.69 13.71
CA ALA A 193 -10.33 -1.26 12.67
C ALA A 193 -11.74 -1.82 12.91
N GLU A 194 -12.76 -0.98 12.73
CA GLU A 194 -14.15 -1.40 12.91
C GLU A 194 -14.63 -2.27 11.73
N PRO A 195 -15.02 -3.54 11.95
CA PRO A 195 -15.39 -4.45 10.86
C PRO A 195 -16.52 -3.93 9.97
N MET A 196 -17.56 -3.34 10.56
CA MET A 196 -18.71 -2.81 9.82
C MET A 196 -18.32 -1.67 8.86
N ARG A 197 -17.36 -0.83 9.23
CA ARG A 197 -16.84 0.23 8.35
C ARG A 197 -15.99 -0.33 7.21
N ILE A 198 -15.24 -1.41 7.45
CA ILE A 198 -14.50 -2.12 6.40
C ILE A 198 -15.49 -2.66 5.35
N ILE A 199 -16.56 -3.31 5.81
CA ILE A 199 -17.62 -3.87 4.95
C ILE A 199 -18.32 -2.77 4.16
N GLN A 200 -18.70 -1.67 4.81
CA GLN A 200 -19.30 -0.51 4.15
C GLN A 200 -18.42 0.01 3.01
N CYS A 201 -17.10 0.15 3.26
CA CYS A 201 -16.16 0.58 2.24
C CYS A 201 -16.06 -0.44 1.11
N PHE A 202 -15.89 -1.73 1.44
CA PHE A 202 -15.83 -2.82 0.47
C PHE A 202 -17.03 -2.81 -0.49
N HIS A 203 -18.25 -2.76 0.05
CA HIS A 203 -19.47 -2.73 -0.77
C HIS A 203 -19.53 -1.52 -1.70
N ARG A 204 -19.14 -0.34 -1.21
CA ARG A 204 -19.08 0.85 -2.05
C ARG A 204 -18.10 0.67 -3.21
N TYR A 205 -16.90 0.15 -2.97
CA TYR A 205 -15.92 -0.12 -4.02
C TYR A 205 -16.36 -1.22 -5.00
N MET A 206 -17.06 -2.25 -4.52
CA MET A 206 -17.61 -3.33 -5.36
C MET A 206 -18.74 -2.81 -6.25
N SER A 207 -19.67 -2.03 -5.68
CA SER A 207 -20.78 -1.40 -6.40
C SER A 207 -20.29 -0.48 -7.52
N VAL A 208 -19.29 0.37 -7.25
CA VAL A 208 -18.67 1.22 -8.29
C VAL A 208 -18.02 0.40 -9.40
N SER A 209 -17.55 -0.81 -9.08
CA SER A 209 -16.97 -1.74 -10.06
C SER A 209 -18.03 -2.57 -10.80
N GLY A 210 -19.32 -2.38 -10.51
CA GLY A 210 -20.42 -3.18 -11.07
C GLY A 210 -20.47 -4.62 -10.56
N LEU A 211 -19.84 -4.90 -9.42
CA LEU A 211 -19.75 -6.24 -8.83
C LEU A 211 -20.58 -6.32 -7.55
N ARG A 212 -21.15 -7.50 -7.30
CA ARG A 212 -21.80 -7.87 -6.03
C ARG A 212 -21.27 -9.23 -5.61
N VAL A 213 -21.01 -9.40 -4.33
CA VAL A 213 -20.48 -10.63 -3.73
C VAL A 213 -21.21 -10.89 -2.43
N THR A 214 -21.74 -12.10 -2.28
CA THR A 214 -22.36 -12.59 -1.05
C THR A 214 -21.32 -13.16 -0.08
N ALA A 215 -21.66 -13.24 1.21
CA ALA A 215 -20.79 -13.88 2.21
C ALA A 215 -20.39 -15.30 1.78
N ARG A 216 -21.35 -16.08 1.27
CA ARG A 216 -21.13 -17.46 0.80
C ARG A 216 -20.13 -17.52 -0.36
N GLU A 217 -20.27 -16.66 -1.37
CA GLU A 217 -19.34 -16.62 -2.50
C GLU A 217 -17.93 -16.24 -2.06
N TYR A 218 -17.82 -15.30 -1.10
CA TYR A 218 -16.53 -14.91 -0.54
C TYR A 218 -15.87 -16.07 0.22
N LEU A 219 -16.63 -16.79 1.05
CA LEU A 219 -16.11 -17.93 1.81
C LEU A 219 -15.61 -19.05 0.90
N LEU A 220 -16.38 -19.45 -0.11
CA LEU A 220 -15.95 -20.45 -1.11
C LEU A 220 -14.68 -19.99 -1.85
N ASN A 221 -14.60 -18.70 -2.17
CA ASN A 221 -13.42 -18.11 -2.79
C ASN A 221 -12.19 -18.21 -1.87
N MET A 222 -12.33 -17.94 -0.57
CA MET A 222 -11.26 -18.06 0.43
C MET A 222 -10.83 -19.51 0.67
N GLU A 223 -11.77 -20.43 0.79
CA GLU A 223 -11.49 -21.87 0.93
C GLU A 223 -10.64 -22.39 -0.23
N SER A 224 -10.88 -21.90 -1.46
CA SER A 224 -10.05 -22.25 -2.62
C SER A 224 -8.60 -21.70 -2.56
N LYS A 225 -8.37 -20.64 -1.78
CA LYS A 225 -7.09 -19.91 -1.70
C LYS A 225 -6.20 -20.44 -0.59
N VAL A 226 -6.76 -20.73 0.58
CA VAL A 226 -6.00 -21.19 1.76
C VAL A 226 -5.38 -22.58 1.57
N LEU A 227 -5.76 -23.31 0.52
CA LEU A 227 -5.16 -24.59 0.13
C LEU A 227 -3.91 -24.43 -0.75
N ARG A 228 -3.55 -23.21 -1.17
CA ARG A 228 -2.49 -22.97 -2.15
C ARG A 228 -1.19 -22.54 -1.47
N PRO A 229 -0.06 -23.23 -1.72
CA PRO A 229 1.24 -22.83 -1.16
C PRO A 229 1.61 -21.39 -1.48
N GLU A 230 1.36 -20.91 -2.71
CA GLU A 230 1.73 -19.55 -3.12
C GLU A 230 0.94 -18.47 -2.38
N PHE A 231 -0.25 -18.81 -1.87
CA PHE A 231 -1.02 -17.91 -1.01
C PHE A 231 -0.45 -17.90 0.40
N LEU A 232 -0.18 -19.07 0.96
CA LEU A 232 0.33 -19.25 2.32
C LEU A 232 1.78 -18.75 2.51
N GLN A 233 2.56 -18.69 1.43
CA GLN A 233 3.97 -18.26 1.47
C GLN A 233 4.16 -16.81 0.98
N ASP A 234 3.08 -16.11 0.57
CA ASP A 234 3.18 -14.74 0.01
C ASP A 234 3.74 -13.72 1.02
N THR A 235 3.75 -14.04 2.31
CA THR A 235 4.23 -13.15 3.38
C THR A 235 5.64 -13.50 3.90
N ASP A 236 6.18 -14.67 3.59
CA ASP A 236 7.36 -15.25 4.28
C ASP A 236 8.61 -14.34 4.24
N ASP A 237 8.81 -13.65 3.12
CA ASP A 237 9.92 -12.71 2.93
C ASP A 237 9.53 -11.24 3.14
N LEU A 238 8.27 -10.97 3.46
CA LEU A 238 7.76 -9.61 3.62
C LEU A 238 7.63 -9.22 5.09
N LEU A 239 7.33 -10.16 5.99
CA LEU A 239 7.09 -9.82 7.39
C LEU A 239 8.36 -9.31 8.07
N ARG A 240 8.16 -8.35 8.97
CA ARG A 240 9.21 -7.93 9.90
C ARG A 240 9.50 -9.07 10.88
N ASP A 241 10.77 -9.21 11.26
CA ASP A 241 11.18 -10.18 12.27
C ASP A 241 10.38 -10.00 13.57
N GLY A 242 9.94 -11.12 14.15
CA GLY A 242 9.17 -11.16 15.40
C GLY A 242 7.65 -11.06 15.23
N ILE A 243 7.13 -10.88 14.00
CA ILE A 243 5.68 -10.96 13.74
C ILE A 243 5.23 -12.42 13.74
N ALA A 244 4.50 -12.81 14.79
CA ALA A 244 3.79 -14.09 14.83
C ALA A 244 2.51 -13.98 13.99
N TYR A 245 2.43 -14.76 12.92
CA TYR A 245 1.29 -14.76 12.01
C TYR A 245 0.90 -16.17 11.58
N SER A 246 -0.38 -16.48 11.72
CA SER A 246 -1.00 -17.74 11.30
C SER A 246 -2.11 -17.45 10.30
N HIS A 247 -1.97 -17.94 9.07
CA HIS A 247 -3.00 -17.82 8.03
C HIS A 247 -4.34 -18.40 8.46
N ARG A 248 -4.32 -19.47 9.26
CA ARG A 248 -5.53 -20.11 9.78
C ARG A 248 -6.25 -19.20 10.76
N GLU A 249 -5.54 -18.66 11.74
CA GLU A 249 -6.11 -17.75 12.74
C GLU A 249 -6.60 -16.46 12.07
N ALA A 250 -5.82 -15.91 11.14
CA ALA A 250 -6.19 -14.74 10.37
C ALA A 250 -7.46 -14.97 9.54
N TYR A 251 -7.61 -16.15 8.92
CA TYR A 251 -8.81 -16.48 8.16
C TYR A 251 -10.02 -16.69 9.07
N GLU A 252 -9.87 -17.40 10.21
CA GLU A 252 -10.97 -17.58 11.15
C GLU A 252 -11.45 -16.25 11.73
N LEU A 253 -10.53 -15.35 12.10
CA LEU A 253 -10.87 -13.99 12.54
C LEU A 253 -11.64 -13.24 11.44
N LEU A 254 -11.12 -13.22 10.22
CA LEU A 254 -11.78 -12.55 9.10
C LEU A 254 -13.19 -13.12 8.85
N LYS A 255 -13.32 -14.45 8.94
CA LYS A 255 -14.60 -15.15 8.76
C LYS A 255 -15.62 -14.76 9.84
N GLN A 256 -15.20 -14.70 11.09
CA GLN A 256 -16.06 -14.43 12.24
C GLN A 256 -16.45 -12.95 12.36
N ASP A 257 -15.51 -12.04 12.14
CA ASP A 257 -15.70 -10.63 12.47
C ASP A 257 -16.10 -9.78 11.26
N VAL A 258 -15.78 -10.23 10.03
CA VAL A 258 -16.03 -9.45 8.81
C VAL A 258 -16.98 -10.18 7.86
N LEU A 259 -16.67 -11.42 7.47
CA LEU A 259 -17.44 -12.09 6.41
C LEU A 259 -18.82 -12.56 6.88
N SER A 260 -19.00 -12.82 8.18
CA SER A 260 -20.29 -13.12 8.80
C SER A 260 -21.31 -12.00 8.63
N HIS A 261 -20.84 -10.75 8.57
CA HIS A 261 -21.64 -9.53 8.42
C HIS A 261 -21.68 -8.99 6.99
N LEU A 262 -21.09 -9.71 6.02
CA LEU A 262 -20.95 -9.21 4.67
C LEU A 262 -22.32 -8.94 4.01
N ASP A 263 -23.33 -9.75 4.33
CA ASP A 263 -24.68 -9.62 3.79
C ASP A 263 -25.59 -8.70 4.63
N ASP A 264 -25.14 -8.26 5.83
CA ASP A 264 -25.91 -7.38 6.73
C ASP A 264 -25.92 -5.91 6.26
N VAL A 265 -24.96 -5.55 5.41
CA VAL A 265 -24.80 -4.22 4.82
C VAL A 265 -25.15 -4.31 3.34
N GLY A 266 -26.43 -4.15 3.00
CA GLY A 266 -26.95 -4.28 1.64
C GLY A 266 -28.02 -3.25 1.32
#